data_AF-W7QIZ9-F1
#
_entry.id   AF-W7QIZ9-F1
#
_cell.length_a   1.000
_cell.length_b   1.000
_cell.length_c   1.000
_cell.angle_alpha   90.00
_cell.angle_beta   90.00
_cell.angle_gamma   90.00
#
_symmetry.space_group_name_H-M   'P 1'
#
loop_
_entity.id
_entity.type
_entity.pdbx_description
1 polymer ?
#
loop_
_entity_poly.entity_id
_entity_poly.type
_entity_poly.pdbx_seq_one_letter_code
_entity_poly.pdbx_strand_id
1 'polypeptide(L)' 'MKRGVHVQAAVACGITSKGPWRSSKTPGIQQALNLNYLKSEGLYSLRDGWIKVPYPNG' A
#
# COMPACT_ATOMS: atom_id res chain seq x y z
N MET A 1 14.05 -10.86 3.26
CA MET A 1 12.67 -10.52 2.86
C MET A 1 12.71 -9.42 1.81
N LYS A 2 12.22 -9.68 0.59
CA LYS A 2 12.37 -8.80 -0.58
C LYS A 2 11.67 -7.42 -0.45
N ARG A 3 10.74 -7.28 0.51
CA ARG A 3 9.92 -6.07 0.71
C ARG A 3 10.08 -5.42 2.10
N GLY A 4 11.14 -5.75 2.85
CA GLY A 4 11.46 -5.07 4.13
C GLY A 4 10.49 -5.28 5.30
N VAL A 5 9.56 -6.24 5.19
CA VAL A 5 8.57 -6.53 6.23
C VAL A 5 9.21 -7.27 7.40
N HIS A 6 8.74 -7.02 8.62
CA HIS A 6 9.15 -7.78 9.79
C HIS A 6 8.75 -9.26 9.65
N VAL A 7 9.67 -10.18 9.96
CA VAL A 7 9.50 -11.62 9.66
C VAL A 7 8.23 -12.18 10.30
N GLN A 8 7.98 -11.81 11.55
CA GLN A 8 6.79 -12.22 12.30
C GLN A 8 5.49 -11.71 11.66
N ALA A 9 5.50 -10.50 11.08
CA ALA A 9 4.33 -9.93 10.43
C ALA A 9 4.02 -10.64 9.10
N ALA A 10 5.06 -11.02 8.33
CA ALA A 10 4.88 -11.79 7.11
C ALA A 10 4.35 -13.21 7.40
N VAL A 11 4.86 -13.88 8.43
CA VAL A 11 4.37 -15.21 8.86
C VAL A 11 2.92 -15.10 9.34
N ALA A 12 2.61 -14.14 10.21
CA ALA A 12 1.25 -13.94 10.72
C ALA A 12 0.24 -13.60 9.61
N CYS A 13 0.65 -12.81 8.60
CA CYS A 13 -0.20 -12.50 7.45
C CYS A 13 -0.32 -13.67 6.45
N GLY A 14 0.63 -14.60 6.42
CA GLY A 14 0.58 -15.75 5.51
C GLY A 14 -0.30 -16.90 6.02
N ILE A 15 -0.32 -17.12 7.35
CA ILE A 15 -1.08 -18.22 7.98
C ILE A 15 -2.53 -17.83 8.34
N THR A 16 -2.89 -16.57 8.18
CA THR A 16 -4.19 -16.06 8.60
C THR A 16 -5.32 -16.60 7.72
N SER A 17 -6.39 -17.09 8.34
CA SER A 17 -7.65 -17.46 7.66
C SER A 17 -8.56 -16.26 7.39
N LYS A 18 -8.11 -15.04 7.69
CA LYS A 18 -8.85 -13.80 7.40
C LYS A 18 -9.08 -13.67 5.90
N GLY A 19 -10.32 -13.37 5.52
CA GLY A 19 -10.69 -13.10 4.13
C GLY A 19 -9.87 -11.94 3.52
N PRO A 20 -9.72 -11.91 2.18
CA PRO A 20 -8.78 -11.02 1.49
C PRO A 20 -8.93 -9.55 1.90
N TRP A 21 -10.18 -9.06 2.00
CA TRP A 21 -10.47 -7.68 2.39
C TRP A 21 -9.97 -7.31 3.79
N ARG A 22 -10.12 -8.22 4.77
CA ARG A 22 -9.61 -7.99 6.13
C ARG A 22 -8.09 -8.09 6.17
N SER A 23 -7.51 -9.00 5.39
CA SER A 23 -6.06 -9.18 5.31
C SER A 23 -5.36 -7.96 4.69
N SER A 24 -5.91 -7.37 3.62
CA SER A 24 -5.31 -6.20 2.96
C SER A 24 -5.09 -4.99 3.88
N LYS A 25 -5.89 -4.85 4.94
CA LYS A 25 -5.79 -3.73 5.89
C LYS A 25 -4.82 -3.99 7.04
N THR A 26 -4.24 -5.19 7.13
CA THR A 26 -3.31 -5.55 8.21
C THR A 26 -1.99 -4.78 8.09
N PRO A 27 -1.33 -4.45 9.22
CA PRO A 27 -0.08 -3.70 9.20
C PRO A 27 1.04 -4.45 8.46
N GLY A 28 1.08 -5.78 8.51
CA GLY A 28 2.08 -6.56 7.78
C GLY A 28 1.94 -6.43 6.26
N ILE A 29 0.71 -6.43 5.74
CA ILE A 29 0.46 -6.22 4.30
C ILE A 29 0.68 -4.76 3.90
N GLN A 30 0.26 -3.78 4.72
CA GLN A 30 0.52 -2.36 4.42
C GLN A 30 2.02 -1.99 4.48
N GLN A 31 2.81 -2.65 5.32
CA GLN A 31 4.28 -2.51 5.30
C GLN A 31 4.89 -3.08 4.02
N ALA A 32 4.36 -4.21 3.53
CA ALA A 32 4.82 -4.84 2.30
C ALA A 32 4.41 -4.06 1.04
N LEU A 33 3.17 -3.56 1.02
CA LEU A 33 2.53 -2.86 -0.09
C LEU A 33 2.32 -1.39 0.30
N ASN A 34 3.42 -0.71 0.61
CA ASN A 34 3.37 0.70 0.95
C ASN A 34 3.20 1.58 -0.30
N LEU A 35 2.83 2.85 -0.09
CA LEU A 35 2.66 3.83 -1.17
C LEU A 35 3.94 4.03 -1.99
N ASN A 36 5.12 3.89 -1.39
CA ASN A 36 6.40 4.03 -2.09
C ASN A 36 6.63 2.89 -3.10
N TYR A 37 6.29 1.67 -2.71
CA TYR A 37 6.33 0.50 -3.58
C TYR A 37 5.31 0.64 -4.70
N LEU A 38 4.07 1.01 -4.37
CA LEU A 38 3.03 1.25 -5.38
C LEU A 38 3.44 2.35 -6.38
N LYS A 39 4.06 3.43 -5.91
CA LYS A 39 4.63 4.46 -6.79
C LYS A 39 5.73 3.92 -7.70
N SER A 40 6.62 3.06 -7.19
CA SER A 40 7.67 2.42 -7.99
C SER A 40 7.14 1.44 -9.04
N GLU A 41 5.99 0.81 -8.78
CA GLU A 41 5.28 -0.06 -9.73
C GLU A 41 4.46 0.75 -10.76
N GLY A 42 4.54 2.08 -10.73
CA GLY A 42 3.86 2.97 -11.68
C GLY A 42 2.49 3.44 -11.23
N LEU A 43 2.07 3.18 -9.99
CA LEU A 43 0.82 3.70 -9.46
C LEU A 43 0.96 5.20 -9.15
N TYR A 44 0.25 6.01 -9.92
CA TYR A 44 0.25 7.46 -9.71
C TYR A 44 -0.62 7.83 -8.51
N SER A 45 -0.15 8.77 -7.69
CA SER A 45 -0.90 9.20 -6.53
C SER A 45 -1.99 10.20 -6.96
N LEU A 46 -3.23 9.92 -6.54
CA LEU A 46 -4.36 10.80 -6.86
C LEU A 46 -4.15 12.22 -6.32
N ARG A 47 -3.54 12.34 -5.13
CA ARG A 47 -3.27 13.63 -4.49
C ARG A 47 -2.29 14.46 -5.31
N ASP A 48 -1.20 13.85 -5.79
CA ASP A 48 -0.21 14.54 -6.62
C ASP A 48 -0.83 14.97 -7.97
N GLY A 49 -1.78 14.18 -8.50
CA GLY A 49 -2.58 14.56 -9.67
C GLY A 49 -3.53 15.71 -9.40
N TRP A 50 -4.26 15.67 -8.29
CA TRP A 50 -5.22 16.68 -7.92
C TRP A 50 -4.58 18.04 -7.63
N ILE A 51 -3.42 18.06 -6.96
CA ILE A 51 -2.67 19.30 -6.73
C ILE A 51 -2.16 19.88 -8.06
N LYS A 52 -1.80 19.03 -9.02
CA LYS A 52 -1.30 19.44 -10.32
C LYS A 52 -2.40 19.98 -11.24
N VAL A 53 -3.66 19.58 -11.04
CA VAL A 53 -4.81 20.15 -11.74
C VAL A 53 -5.08 21.53 -11.13
N PRO A 54 -4.67 22.63 -11.79
CA PRO A 54 -5.08 23.94 -11.35
C PRO A 54 -6.57 24.02 -11.63
N TYR A 55 -7.38 24.31 -10.61
CA TYR A 55 -8.77 24.66 -10.85
C TYR A 55 -8.80 25.90 -11.76
N PRO A 56 -9.43 25.85 -12.95
CA PRO A 56 -9.60 27.03 -13.77
C PRO A 56 -10.83 27.81 -13.30
N ASN A 57 -10.84 28.29 -12.07
CA ASN A 57 -11.85 29.21 -11.53
C ASN A 57 -11.08 30.25 -10.69
N GLY A 58 -11.05 31.55 -10.99
CA GLY A 58 -12.13 32.37 -11.54
C GLY A 58 -13.04 32.77 -10.38
#